data_AF-A0A3F3GUV6-F1
#
_entry.id   AF-A0A3F3GUV6-F1
#
_cell.length_a   1.000
_cell.length_b   1.000
_cell.length_c   1.000
_cell.angle_alpha   90.00
_cell.angle_beta   90.00
_cell.angle_gamma   90.00
#
_symmetry.space_group_name_H-M   'P 1'
#
loop_
_entity.id
_entity.type
_entity.pdbx_description
1 polymer ?
#
loop_
_entity_poly.entity_id
_entity_poly.type
_entity_poly.pdbx_seq_one_letter_code
_entity_poly.pdbx_strand_id
1 'polypeptide(L)'
;MENTEIIQDLLRAITPLFKKVKNTTYELRVVDQRYAGQVNFFFEWGLVGRSTVSRQIKTVPRPQIQDLDALLSMLQRATTVRVTLG
;
A
#
# COMPACT_ATOMS: atom_id res chain seq x y z
N MET A 1 4.65 -11.21 -12.97
CA MET A 1 4.22 -9.80 -13.00
C MET A 1 5.44 -8.97 -12.73
N GLU A 2 5.67 -7.95 -13.53
CA GLU A 2 6.75 -7.00 -13.25
C GLU A 2 6.32 -6.08 -12.09
N ASN A 3 7.28 -5.64 -11.27
CA ASN A 3 7.01 -4.70 -10.17
C ASN A 3 6.23 -3.46 -10.66
N THR A 4 6.49 -3.03 -11.90
CA THR A 4 5.78 -1.93 -12.56
C THR A 4 4.27 -2.16 -12.67
N GLU A 5 3.82 -3.37 -13.01
CA GLU A 5 2.39 -3.70 -13.12
C GLU A 5 1.71 -3.62 -11.76
N ILE A 6 2.36 -4.17 -10.73
CA ILE A 6 1.86 -4.14 -9.34
C ILE A 6 1.71 -2.68 -8.87
N ILE A 7 2.70 -1.84 -9.16
CA ILE A 7 2.66 -0.41 -8.81
C ILE A 7 1.50 0.29 -9.51
N GLN A 8 1.31 0.07 -10.81
CA GLN A 8 0.22 0.69 -11.56
C GLN A 8 -1.16 0.28 -11.02
N ASP A 9 -1.35 -0.99 -10.71
CA ASP A 9 -2.57 -1.49 -10.07
C ASP A 9 -2.83 -0.82 -8.72
N LEU A 10 -1.79 -0.70 -7.89
CA LEU A 10 -1.90 -0.06 -6.58
C LEU A 10 -2.23 1.43 -6.70
N LEU A 11 -1.58 2.16 -7.60
CA LEU A 11 -1.88 3.59 -7.83
C LEU A 11 -3.33 3.80 -8.30
N ARG A 12 -3.82 2.94 -9.20
CA ARG A 12 -5.23 2.97 -9.63
C ARG A 12 -6.20 2.70 -8.47
N ALA A 13 -5.86 1.77 -7.57
CA ALA A 13 -6.68 1.46 -6.41
C ALA A 13 -6.65 2.57 -5.34
N ILE A 14 -5.51 3.25 -5.15
CA ILE A 14 -5.33 4.33 -4.18
C ILE A 14 -6.03 5.62 -4.62
N THR A 15 -5.93 5.98 -5.90
CA THR A 15 -6.43 7.25 -6.44
C THR A 15 -7.87 7.59 -6.02
N PRO A 16 -8.88 6.69 -6.16
CA PRO A 16 -10.25 7.01 -5.76
C PRO A 16 -10.46 7.07 -4.23
N LEU A 17 -9.54 6.49 -3.44
CA LEU A 17 -9.59 6.51 -1.98
C LEU A 17 -8.95 7.77 -1.39
N PHE A 18 -8.01 8.38 -2.10
CA PHE A 18 -7.36 9.60 -1.68
C PHE A 18 -8.28 10.81 -1.84
N LYS A 19 -8.94 11.22 -0.74
CA LYS A 19 -9.75 12.43 -0.67
C LYS A 19 -9.02 13.46 0.16
N LYS A 20 -8.61 14.61 -0.38
CA LYS A 20 -7.85 15.61 0.38
C LYS A 20 -8.72 16.23 1.48
N VAL A 21 -8.63 15.71 2.70
CA VAL A 21 -9.36 16.17 3.90
C VAL A 21 -8.36 16.74 4.91
N LYS A 22 -8.73 17.85 5.57
CA LYS A 22 -7.89 18.48 6.60
C LYS A 22 -7.73 17.54 7.80
N ASN A 23 -6.55 17.56 8.42
CA ASN A 23 -6.22 16.77 9.60
C ASN A 23 -6.39 15.26 9.42
N THR A 24 -6.23 14.76 8.19
CA THR A 24 -6.29 13.33 7.88
C THR A 24 -4.91 12.84 7.44
N THR A 25 -4.44 11.74 8.03
CA THR A 25 -3.24 11.04 7.58
C THR A 25 -3.65 9.96 6.57
N TYR A 26 -2.79 9.72 5.57
CA TYR A 26 -2.97 8.67 4.57
C TYR A 26 -1.69 7.84 4.48
N GLU A 27 -1.84 6.53 4.43
CA GLU A 27 -0.73 5.59 4.42
C GLU A 27 -1.07 4.37 3.54
N LEU A 28 -0.07 3.86 2.84
CA LEU A 28 -0.09 2.54 2.22
C LEU A 28 0.69 1.60 3.15
N ARG A 29 -0.03 0.76 3.88
CA ARG A 29 0.56 -0.27 4.72
C ARG A 29 0.74 -1.56 3.93
N VAL A 30 1.94 -2.10 3.95
CA VAL A 30 2.31 -3.36 3.29
C VAL A 30 2.60 -4.41 4.35
N VAL A 31 2.01 -5.59 4.20
CA VAL A 31 2.16 -6.70 5.16
C VAL A 31 2.65 -7.94 4.42
N ASP A 32 3.89 -8.35 4.72
CA ASP A 32 4.49 -9.58 4.19
C ASP A 32 4.07 -10.80 5.04
N GLN A 33 2.99 -11.47 4.63
CA GLN A 33 2.51 -12.68 5.29
C GLN A 33 3.24 -13.91 4.76
N ARG A 34 4.51 -14.06 5.18
CA ARG A 34 5.40 -15.14 4.71
C ARG A 34 4.80 -16.53 4.83
N TYR A 35 4.16 -16.85 5.95
CA TYR A 35 3.52 -18.16 6.18
C TYR A 35 2.31 -18.42 5.27
N ALA A 36 1.57 -17.37 4.90
CA ALA A 36 0.45 -17.46 3.98
C ALA A 36 0.88 -17.31 2.50
N GLY A 37 2.17 -17.09 2.24
CA GLY A 37 2.70 -16.94 0.88
C GLY A 37 2.17 -15.72 0.14
N GLN A 38 1.81 -14.63 0.84
CA GLN A 38 1.17 -13.46 0.23
C GLN A 38 1.65 -12.14 0.84
N VAL A 39 1.66 -11.09 0.02
CA VAL A 39 1.86 -9.70 0.44
C VAL A 39 0.55 -8.96 0.26
N ASN A 40 0.05 -8.36 1.34
CA ASN A 40 -1.18 -7.59 1.33
C ASN A 40 -0.88 -6.11 1.41
N PHE A 41 -1.64 -5.33 0.65
CA PHE A 41 -1.54 -3.88 0.59
C PHE A 41 -2.84 -3.29 1.13
N PHE A 42 -2.72 -2.43 2.12
CA PHE A 42 -3.82 -1.74 2.78
C PHE A 42 -3.67 -0.24 2.57
N PHE A 43 -4.74 0.41 2.13
CA PHE A 43 -4.85 1.86 2.17
C PHE A 43 -5.49 2.26 3.50
N GLU A 44 -4.74 3.02 4.29
CA GLU A 44 -5.14 3.46 5.61
C GLU A 44 -5.34 4.98 5.63
N TRP A 45 -6.41 5.43 6.27
CA TRP A 45 -6.62 6.86 6.52
C TRP A 45 -7.36 7.10 7.83
N GLY A 46 -7.01 8.18 8.52
CA GLY A 46 -7.60 8.51 9.81
C GLY A 46 -7.51 9.99 10.10
N LEU A 47 -8.58 10.55 10.67
CA LEU A 47 -8.50 11.90 11.23
C LEU A 47 -7.58 11.83 12.46
N VAL A 48 -6.67 12.79 12.61
CA VAL A 48 -5.79 12.87 13.78
C VAL A 48 -6.64 12.89 15.06
N GLY A 49 -6.32 12.01 16.01
CA GLY A 49 -7.09 11.83 17.25
C GLY A 49 -8.34 10.95 17.11
N ARG A 50 -8.55 10.28 15.97
CA ARG A 50 -9.61 9.29 15.74
C ARG A 50 -9.02 7.96 15.27
N SER A 51 -9.85 6.92 15.29
CA SER A 51 -9.48 5.61 14.78
C SER A 51 -9.18 5.65 13.28
N THR A 52 -8.10 4.97 12.88
CA THR A 52 -7.73 4.77 11.47
C THR A 52 -8.67 3.77 10.81
N VAL A 53 -9.12 4.07 9.60
CA VAL A 53 -9.77 3.12 8.70
C VAL A 53 -8.69 2.41 7.90
N SER A 54 -8.69 1.09 7.91
CA SER A 54 -7.78 0.27 7.10
C SER A 54 -8.57 -0.54 6.08
N ARG A 55 -8.22 -0.40 4.80
CA ARG A 55 -8.89 -1.09 3.69
C ARG A 55 -7.86 -1.86 2.86
N GLN A 56 -8.01 -3.17 2.76
CA GLN A 56 -7.23 -3.97 1.83
C GLN A 56 -7.56 -3.58 0.38
N ILE A 57 -6.54 -3.29 -0.41
CA ILE A 57 -6.69 -2.85 -1.81
C ILE A 57 -6.10 -3.84 -2.82
N LYS A 58 -5.14 -4.68 -2.40
CA LYS A 58 -4.53 -5.71 -3.24
C LYS A 58 -3.90 -6.80 -2.39
N THR A 59 -3.92 -8.02 -2.91
CA THR A 59 -3.10 -9.14 -2.44
C THR A 59 -2.29 -9.64 -3.61
N VAL A 60 -1.00 -9.88 -3.38
CA VAL A 60 -0.06 -10.42 -4.38
C VAL A 60 0.61 -11.66 -3.78
N PRO A 61 0.61 -12.81 -4.47
CA PRO A 61 1.37 -13.97 -4.02
C PRO A 61 2.85 -13.62 -3.85
N ARG A 62 3.44 -13.98 -2.72
CA ARG A 62 4.84 -13.66 -2.37
C ARG A 62 5.86 -14.09 -3.45
N PRO A 63 5.70 -15.23 -4.15
CA PRO A 63 6.61 -15.61 -5.25
C PRO A 63 6.59 -14.67 -6.46
N GLN A 64 5.54 -13.86 -6.63
CA GLN A 64 5.46 -12.89 -7.72
C GLN A 64 6.24 -11.60 -7.41
N ILE A 65 6.66 -11.40 -6.16
CA ILE A 65 7.47 -10.28 -5.72
C ILE A 65 8.90 -10.79 -5.55
N GLN A 66 9.76 -10.48 -6.52
CA GLN A 66 11.18 -10.89 -6.47
C GLN A 66 11.92 -10.18 -5.33
N ASP A 67 11.77 -8.86 -5.28
CA ASP A 67 12.40 -8.00 -4.28
C ASP A 67 11.34 -7.06 -3.70
N LEU A 68 11.00 -7.29 -2.42
CA LEU A 68 10.01 -6.50 -1.71
C LEU A 68 10.56 -5.10 -1.38
N ASP A 69 11.83 -4.98 -1.03
CA ASP A 69 12.43 -3.70 -0.65
C ASP A 69 12.54 -2.77 -1.86
N ALA A 70 12.89 -3.32 -3.03
CA ALA A 70 12.86 -2.58 -4.29
C ALA A 70 11.43 -2.12 -4.63
N LEU A 71 10.43 -2.99 -4.47
CA LEU A 71 9.02 -2.65 -4.70
C LEU A 71 8.56 -1.53 -3.76
N LEU A 72 8.87 -1.61 -2.47
CA LEU A 72 8.55 -0.58 -1.48
C LEU A 72 9.21 0.76 -1.82
N SER A 73 10.48 0.74 -2.21
CA SER A 73 11.22 1.94 -2.62
C SER A 73 10.62 2.58 -3.86
N MET A 74 10.20 1.79 -4.85
CA MET A 74 9.53 2.29 -6.04
C MET A 74 8.15 2.86 -5.71
N LEU A 75 7.37 2.20 -4.84
CA LEU A 75 6.08 2.71 -4.37
C LEU A 75 6.24 4.05 -3.66
N GLN A 76 7.20 4.18 -2.73
CA GLN A 76 7.47 5.44 -2.03
C GLN A 76 7.78 6.61 -2.97
N ARG A 77 8.42 6.33 -4.11
CA ARG A 77 8.72 7.36 -5.12
C ARG A 77 7.52 7.68 -6.02
N ALA A 78 6.66 6.69 -6.28
CA ALA A 78 5.54 6.82 -7.20
C ALA A 78 4.25 7.36 -6.54
N THR A 79 4.12 7.21 -5.22
CA THR A 79 2.93 7.63 -4.46
C THR A 79 3.19 8.89 -3.63
N THR A 80 2.13 9.64 -3.38
CA THR A 80 2.16 10.82 -2.49
C THR A 80 1.87 10.48 -1.03
N VAL A 81 1.46 9.24 -0.75
CA VAL A 81 1.20 8.77 0.62
C VAL A 81 2.43 8.09 1.21
N ARG A 82 2.51 8.06 2.54
CA ARG A 82 3.55 7.31 3.23
C ARG A 82 3.40 5.82 2.93
N VAL A 83 4.49 5.10 2.74
CA VAL A 83 4.48 3.63 2.62
C VAL A 83 5.20 3.04 3.81
N THR A 84 4.58 2.06 4.48
CA THR A 84 5.15 1.36 5.63
C THR A 84 5.11 -0.15 5.43
N LEU A 85 6.14 -0.83 5.94
CA LEU A 85 6.15 -2.27 6.10
C LEU A 85 5.74 -2.58 7.54
N GLY A 86 4.74 -3.43 7.73
CA GLY A 86 4.22 -3.79 9.05
C GLY A 86 3.99 -5.26 9.25
#